data_AF-A0A8S2WTV7-F1
#
_entry.id   AF-A0A8S2WTV7-F1
#
_cell.length_a   1.000
_cell.length_b   1.000
_cell.length_c   1.000
_cell.angle_alpha   90.00
_cell.angle_beta   90.00
_cell.angle_gamma   90.00
#
_symmetry.space_group_name_H-M   'P 1'
#
loop_
_entity.id
_entity.type
_entity.pdbx_description
1 polymer ?
#
loop_
_entity_poly.entity_id
_entity_poly.type
_entity_poly.pdbx_seq_one_letter_code
_entity_poly.pdbx_strand_id
1 'polypeptide(L)'
;NLPPTAGRIIWARQLYQRISVPIKLLQDKMDLSRTEDGKVLIRNFNKIAEALLQYEVLFYRNWERSIDLVKKGMEATIYIRHPETKV
;
A
#
# COMPACT_ATOMS: atom_id res chain seq x y z
N ASN A 1 17.63 6.01 -1.36
CA ASN A 1 16.83 6.25 -0.13
C ASN A 1 15.37 6.45 -0.51
N LEU A 2 14.54 5.42 -0.33
CA LEU A 2 13.08 5.55 -0.45
C LEU A 2 12.49 5.99 0.90
N PRO A 3 11.44 6.82 0.92
CA PRO A 3 10.74 7.13 2.17
C PRO A 3 10.16 5.84 2.77
N PRO A 4 10.09 5.73 4.11
CA PRO A 4 9.65 4.51 4.79
C PRO A 4 8.25 4.03 4.35
N THR A 5 7.39 4.96 3.94
CA THR A 5 6.07 4.66 3.36
C THR A 5 6.16 3.94 2.01
N ALA A 6 7.09 4.34 1.14
CA ALA A 6 7.30 3.70 -0.14
C ALA A 6 7.89 2.29 0.02
N GLY A 7 8.73 2.06 1.04
CA GLY A 7 9.22 0.73 1.39
C GLY A 7 8.10 -0.26 1.76
N ARG A 8 7.12 0.19 2.55
CA ARG A 8 5.94 -0.61 2.93
C ARG A 8 5.06 -0.97 1.72
N ILE A 9 4.85 -0.02 0.82
CA ILE A 9 4.09 -0.25 -0.43
C ILE A 9 4.80 -1.27 -1.32
N ILE A 10 6.12 -1.13 -1.49
CA ILE A 10 6.92 -2.07 -2.29
C ILE A 10 6.88 -3.48 -1.68
N TRP A 11 7.00 -3.58 -0.37
CA TRP A 11 6.92 -4.86 0.33
C TRP A 11 5.58 -5.56 0.08
N ALA A 12 4.45 -4.84 0.18
CA ALA A 12 3.12 -5.38 -0.10
C ALA A 12 3.00 -5.88 -1.55
N ARG A 13 3.47 -5.09 -2.53
CA ARG A 13 3.48 -5.48 -3.95
C ARG A 13 4.35 -6.72 -4.21
N GLN A 14 5.54 -6.76 -3.62
CA GLN A 14 6.47 -7.90 -3.79
C GLN A 14 5.89 -9.18 -3.20
N LEU A 15 5.22 -9.10 -2.05
CA LEU A 15 4.53 -10.24 -1.46
C LEU A 15 3.40 -10.73 -2.35
N TYR A 16 2.55 -9.83 -2.84
CA TYR A 16 1.48 -10.18 -3.77
C TYR A 16 2.01 -10.90 -5.01
N GLN A 17 3.06 -10.35 -5.63
CA GLN A 17 3.72 -10.98 -6.78
C GLN A 17 4.23 -12.38 -6.43
N ARG A 18 4.91 -12.54 -5.29
CA ARG A 18 5.43 -13.83 -4.82
C ARG A 18 4.35 -14.89 -4.60
N ILE A 19 3.20 -14.53 -4.04
CA ILE A 19 2.10 -15.49 -3.84
C ILE A 19 1.29 -15.74 -5.12
N SER A 20 1.28 -14.79 -6.06
CA SER A 20 0.56 -14.92 -7.32
C SER A 20 1.21 -15.89 -8.31
N VAL A 21 2.53 -16.08 -8.24
CA VAL A 21 3.24 -17.04 -9.09
C VAL A 21 2.82 -18.49 -8.79
N PRO A 22 2.91 -19.00 -7.55
CA PRO A 22 2.54 -20.37 -7.23
C PRO A 22 1.03 -20.63 -7.41
N ILE A 23 0.15 -19.67 -7.10
CA ILE A 23 -1.30 -19.86 -7.28
C ILE A 23 -1.65 -20.08 -8.76
N LYS A 24 -0.99 -19.35 -9.68
CA LYS A 24 -1.19 -19.52 -11.13
C LYS A 24 -0.66 -20.85 -11.63
N LEU A 25 0.53 -21.26 -11.18
CA LEU A 25 1.10 -22.56 -11.52
C LEU A 25 0.23 -23.74 -11.02
N LEU A 26 -0.36 -23.60 -9.83
CA LEU A 26 -1.26 -24.62 -9.29
C LEU A 26 -2.60 -24.65 -10.02
N GLN A 27 -3.15 -23.51 -10.45
CA GLN A 27 -4.35 -23.45 -11.28
C GLN A 27 -4.16 -24.07 -12.66
N ASP A 28 -2.96 -23.95 -13.24
CA ASP A 28 -2.64 -24.50 -14.56
C ASP A 28 -2.39 -26.02 -14.52
N LYS A 29 -1.68 -26.50 -13.50
CA LYS A 29 -1.33 -27.92 -13.35
C LYS A 29 -2.40 -28.77 -12.67
N MET A 30 -3.27 -28.15 -11.88
CA MET A 30 -4.28 -28.81 -11.07
C MET A 30 -5.61 -28.09 -11.28
N ASP A 31 -6.68 -28.83 -11.56
CA ASP A 31 -8.04 -28.32 -11.54
C ASP A 31 -8.46 -28.04 -10.08
N LEU A 32 -7.88 -26.99 -9.48
CA LEU A 32 -8.14 -26.57 -8.10
C LEU A 32 -9.61 -26.24 -7.85
N SER A 33 -10.35 -25.90 -8.90
CA SER A 33 -11.79 -25.65 -8.88
C SER A 33 -12.61 -26.93 -8.67
N ARG A 34 -12.05 -28.10 -8.96
CA ARG A 34 -12.73 -29.39 -8.92
C ARG A 34 -12.64 -30.05 -7.54
N THR A 35 -11.56 -29.82 -6.81
CA THR A 35 -11.34 -30.36 -5.46
C THR A 35 -11.77 -29.35 -4.40
N GLU A 36 -12.43 -29.80 -3.33
CA GLU A 36 -12.86 -28.93 -2.22
C GLU A 36 -11.66 -28.23 -1.54
N ASP A 37 -10.53 -28.93 -1.37
CA ASP A 37 -9.30 -28.37 -0.82
C ASP A 37 -8.73 -27.22 -1.69
N GLY A 38 -8.84 -27.36 -3.01
CA GLY A 38 -8.39 -26.33 -3.96
C GLY A 38 -9.24 -25.06 -3.88
N LYS A 39 -10.56 -25.21 -3.70
CA LYS A 39 -11.47 -24.07 -3.46
C LYS A 39 -11.13 -23.34 -2.15
N VAL A 40 -10.81 -24.07 -1.08
CA VAL A 40 -10.38 -23.48 0.20
C VAL A 40 -9.08 -22.70 0.02
N LEU A 41 -8.10 -23.26 -0.71
CA LEU A 41 -6.84 -22.59 -0.99
C LEU A 41 -7.04 -21.28 -1.79
N ILE A 42 -7.88 -21.30 -2.82
CA ILE A 42 -8.20 -20.11 -3.63
C ILE A 42 -8.89 -19.04 -2.77
N ARG A 43 -9.83 -19.41 -1.89
CA ARG A 43 -10.47 -18.46 -0.97
C ARG A 43 -9.45 -17.81 -0.03
N ASN A 44 -8.54 -18.59 0.53
CA ASN A 44 -7.50 -18.07 1.42
C ASN A 44 -6.54 -17.14 0.67
N PHE A 45 -6.16 -17.50 -0.55
CA PHE A 45 -5.37 -16.63 -1.42
C PHE A 45 -6.08 -15.30 -1.67
N ASN A 46 -7.36 -15.33 -2.05
CA ASN A 46 -8.13 -14.12 -2.33
C ASN A 46 -8.23 -13.21 -1.11
N LYS A 47 -8.42 -13.76 0.10
CA LYS A 47 -8.42 -12.99 1.34
C LYS A 47 -7.08 -12.29 1.60
N ILE A 48 -5.96 -12.98 1.39
CA ILE A 48 -4.63 -12.40 1.57
C ILE A 48 -4.35 -11.34 0.50
N ALA A 49 -4.69 -11.64 -0.75
CA ALA A 49 -4.57 -10.70 -1.87
C ALA A 49 -5.36 -9.41 -1.61
N GLU A 50 -6.60 -9.53 -1.14
CA GLU A 50 -7.44 -8.40 -0.79
C GLU A 50 -6.82 -7.58 0.35
N ALA A 51 -6.35 -8.23 1.42
CA ALA A 51 -5.69 -7.54 2.54
C ALA A 51 -4.43 -6.77 2.09
N LEU A 52 -3.61 -7.36 1.22
CA LEU A 52 -2.42 -6.71 0.67
C LEU A 52 -2.77 -5.50 -0.21
N LEU A 53 -3.83 -5.62 -1.02
CA LEU A 53 -4.31 -4.51 -1.86
C LEU A 53 -4.85 -3.36 -1.00
N GLN A 54 -5.67 -3.67 0.01
CA GLN A 54 -6.21 -2.68 0.94
C GLN A 54 -5.07 -1.96 1.68
N TYR A 55 -4.05 -2.70 2.11
CA TYR A 55 -2.86 -2.15 2.72
C TYR A 55 -2.15 -1.16 1.78
N GLU A 56 -1.91 -1.54 0.52
CA GLU A 56 -1.28 -0.67 -0.48
C GLU A 56 -2.08 0.64 -0.68
N VAL A 57 -3.39 0.53 -0.89
CA VAL A 57 -4.27 1.69 -1.12
C VAL A 57 -4.30 2.62 0.09
N LEU A 58 -4.37 2.07 1.30
CA LEU A 58 -4.36 2.85 2.54
C LEU A 58 -3.07 3.67 2.66
N PHE A 59 -1.92 3.03 2.47
CA PHE A 59 -0.62 3.70 2.58
C PHE A 59 -0.39 4.72 1.47
N TYR A 60 -0.84 4.44 0.25
CA TYR A 60 -0.77 5.40 -0.85
C TYR A 60 -1.60 6.66 -0.55
N ARG A 61 -2.86 6.50 -0.13
CA ARG A 61 -3.74 7.63 0.22
C ARG A 61 -3.21 8.46 1.39
N ASN A 62 -2.63 7.81 2.39
CA ASN A 62 -2.02 8.50 3.52
C ASN A 62 -0.79 9.31 3.08
N TRP A 63 0.03 8.74 2.20
CA TRP A 63 1.19 9.44 1.64
C TRP A 63 0.78 10.67 0.81
N GLU A 64 -0.23 10.54 -0.04
CA GLU A 64 -0.80 11.65 -0.81
C GLU A 64 -1.26 12.80 0.10
N ARG A 65 -2.05 12.50 1.14
CA ARG A 65 -2.48 13.51 2.13
C ARG A 65 -1.32 14.15 2.88
N SER A 66 -0.28 13.38 3.23
CA SER A 66 0.90 13.93 3.88
C SER A 66 1.64 14.93 2.98
N ILE A 67 1.72 14.66 1.67
CA ILE A 67 2.31 15.58 0.71
C ILE A 67 1.50 16.88 0.63
N ASP A 68 0.18 16.79 0.55
CA ASP A 68 -0.69 17.98 0.53
C ASP A 68 -0.52 18.84 1.78
N LEU A 69 -0.36 18.20 2.95
CA LEU A 69 -0.16 18.90 4.21
C LEU A 69 1.21 19.60 4.26
N VAL A 70 2.27 18.94 3.79
CA VAL A 70 3.60 19.54 3.67
C VAL A 70 3.58 20.72 2.70
N LYS A 71 2.89 20.59 1.55
CA LYS A 71 2.77 21.67 0.57
C LYS A 71 2.07 22.90 1.15
N LYS A 72 0.94 22.70 1.86
CA LYS A 72 0.26 23.78 2.58
C LYS A 72 1.13 24.42 3.67
N GLY A 73 1.93 23.62 4.37
CA GLY A 73 2.90 24.12 5.34
C GLY A 73 4.02 24.95 4.71
N MET A 74 4.44 24.62 3.49
CA MET A 74 5.43 25.41 2.74
C MET A 74 4.84 26.71 2.17
N GLU A 75 3.56 26.71 1.81
CA GLU A 75 2.83 27.91 1.37
C GLU A 75 2.45 28.84 2.53
N ALA A 76 2.57 28.37 3.79
CA ALA A 76 2.33 29.20 4.95
C ALA A 76 3.38 30.30 5.04
N THR A 77 2.94 31.55 5.16
CA THR A 77 3.81 32.72 5.28
C THR A 77 4.67 32.59 6.54
N ILE A 78 5.97 32.36 6.37
CA ILE A 78 6.95 32.21 7.45
C ILE A 78 7.23 33.56 8.16
N TYR A 79 6.60 34.65 7.71
CA TYR A 79 6.83 36.00 8.21
C TYR A 79 5.91 36.31 9.40
N ILE A 80 6.22 35.74 10.55
CA ILE A 80 5.63 36.17 11.81
C ILE A 80 6.41 37.42 12.25
N ARG A 81 5.79 38.60 12.18
CA ARG A 81 6.40 39.82 12.72
C ARG A 81 6.61 39.65 14.23
N HIS A 82 7.81 39.98 14.70
CA HIS A 82 8.13 39.96 16.12
C HIS A 82 7.24 41.00 16.85
N PRO A 83 6.54 40.63 17.93
CA PRO A 83 5.56 41.50 18.59
C PRO A 83 6.17 42.79 19.17
N GLU A 84 7.49 42.82 19.41
CA GLU A 84 8.17 43.98 20.02
C GLU A 84 8.77 44.98 19.02
N THR A 85 8.92 44.63 17.73
CA THR A 85 9.50 45.54 16.73
C THR A 85 8.41 46.04 15.79
N LYS A 86 7.55 46.89 16.34
CA LYS A 86 6.67 47.77 15.56
C LYS A 86 7.37 49.12 15.34
N VAL A 87 8.15 49.22 14.27
CA VAL A 87 8.38 50.47 13.52
C VAL A 87 8.42 50.09 12.04
#